data_AF-A0A4R4X5F4-F1
#
_entry.id   AF-A0A4R4X5F4-F1
#
_cell.length_a   1.000
_cell.length_b   1.000
_cell.length_c   1.000
_cell.angle_alpha   90.00
_cell.angle_beta   90.00
_cell.angle_gamma   90.00
#
_symmetry.space_group_name_H-M   'P 1'
#
loop_
_entity.id
_entity.type
_entity.pdbx_description
1 polymer ?
#
loop_
_entity_poly.entity_id
_entity_poly.type
_entity_poly.pdbx_seq_one_letter_code
_entity_poly.pdbx_strand_id
1 'polypeptide(L)'
;MLGNWDVLGLRATGSIDYAIDGAFVPESQSHVFTQNEPLRGGALYRLGLVDQALICHSGWALGVGRRLLDELIRHAGARAGRPGQLADSDAFHTGFARTEAAFRAAKALVHETWDDAEHTLDAGRSLDVRQETMVRLALNHATSTIAEVSRFVYASGGTSALRDGLVQRLFRDAHAGTRTSPRARRCSRSAAASWPGWLPASRGKCSP
;
A
#
# COMPACT_ATOMS: atom_id res chain seq x y z
N MET A 1 -15.77 2.84 -22.57
CA MET A 1 -14.91 1.85 -21.89
C MET A 1 -14.19 1.04 -22.97
N LEU A 2 -12.87 1.02 -22.95
CA LEU A 2 -12.05 0.49 -24.06
C LEU A 2 -11.59 -0.97 -23.88
N GLY A 3 -11.93 -1.63 -22.76
CA GLY A 3 -11.73 -3.07 -22.59
C GLY A 3 -10.27 -3.54 -22.51
N ASN A 4 -9.34 -2.66 -22.14
CA ASN A 4 -7.89 -2.87 -22.27
C ASN A 4 -7.15 -3.23 -20.95
N TRP A 5 -7.83 -3.88 -20.00
CA TRP A 5 -7.25 -4.27 -18.69
C TRP A 5 -6.84 -5.75 -18.63
N ASP A 6 -6.10 -6.24 -19.62
CA ASP A 6 -5.49 -7.58 -19.59
C ASP A 6 -4.12 -7.53 -18.89
N VAL A 7 -4.14 -7.69 -17.57
CA VAL A 7 -2.96 -7.52 -16.69
C VAL A 7 -2.66 -8.77 -15.87
N LEU A 8 -1.42 -8.85 -15.38
CA LEU A 8 -0.95 -9.98 -14.56
C LEU A 8 -1.66 -10.05 -13.21
N GLY A 9 -1.86 -8.93 -12.52
CA GLY A 9 -2.44 -8.84 -11.18
C GLY A 9 -3.34 -7.62 -11.07
N LEU A 10 -4.17 -7.56 -10.02
CA LEU A 10 -5.24 -6.58 -9.84
C LEU A 10 -6.26 -6.59 -10.99
N ARG A 11 -6.47 -7.74 -11.63
CA ARG A 11 -7.40 -7.89 -12.78
C ARG A 11 -8.82 -7.47 -12.43
N ALA A 12 -9.26 -7.75 -11.21
CA ALA A 12 -10.61 -7.46 -10.75
C ALA A 12 -10.88 -5.96 -10.52
N THR A 13 -9.86 -5.10 -10.52
CA THR A 13 -10.08 -3.65 -10.40
C THR A 13 -10.73 -3.06 -11.64
N GLY A 14 -10.57 -3.72 -12.80
CA GLY A 14 -11.13 -3.27 -14.06
C GLY A 14 -10.73 -1.83 -14.38
N SER A 15 -9.47 -1.45 -14.14
CA SER A 15 -8.94 -0.09 -14.36
C SER A 15 -8.74 0.21 -15.85
N ILE A 16 -9.80 0.00 -16.62
CA ILE A 16 -9.88 0.20 -18.07
C ILE A 16 -9.83 1.68 -18.43
N ASP A 17 -9.27 1.95 -19.60
CA ASP A 17 -9.29 3.29 -20.16
C ASP A 17 -10.70 3.65 -20.63
N TYR A 18 -11.00 4.94 -20.51
CA TYR A 18 -12.21 5.55 -21.05
C TYR A 18 -11.84 6.81 -21.82
N ALA A 19 -12.60 7.08 -22.88
CA ALA A 19 -12.50 8.30 -23.67
C ALA A 19 -13.86 9.00 -23.66
N ILE A 20 -13.83 10.31 -23.55
CA ILE A 20 -15.00 11.18 -23.60
C ILE A 20 -14.69 12.24 -24.65
N ASP A 21 -15.55 12.37 -25.65
CA ASP A 21 -15.42 13.35 -26.73
C ASP A 21 -16.57 14.36 -26.67
N GLY A 22 -16.24 15.65 -26.81
CA GLY A 22 -17.22 16.74 -26.85
C GLY A 22 -18.08 16.95 -25.60
N ALA A 23 -17.73 16.39 -24.44
CA ALA A 23 -18.53 16.58 -23.23
C ALA A 23 -18.30 17.95 -22.59
N PHE A 24 -19.40 18.66 -22.35
CA PHE A 24 -19.40 19.86 -21.51
C PHE A 24 -19.59 19.46 -20.04
N VAL A 25 -18.70 19.92 -19.15
CA VAL A 25 -18.80 19.74 -17.71
C VAL A 25 -19.12 21.09 -17.07
N PRO A 26 -20.34 21.29 -16.53
CA PRO A 26 -20.69 22.50 -15.81
C PRO A 26 -19.78 22.74 -14.61
N GLU A 27 -19.57 24.00 -14.23
CA GLU A 27 -18.77 24.36 -13.05
C GLU A 27 -19.31 23.73 -11.75
N SER A 28 -20.63 23.58 -11.62
CA SER A 28 -21.26 22.90 -10.48
C SER A 28 -20.96 21.39 -10.39
N GLN A 29 -20.36 20.81 -11.42
CA GLN A 29 -19.93 19.41 -11.50
C GLN A 29 -18.40 19.27 -11.59
N SER A 30 -17.64 20.37 -11.44
CA SER A 30 -16.19 20.36 -11.40
C SER A 30 -15.68 20.79 -10.01
N HIS A 31 -14.43 20.46 -9.72
CA HIS A 31 -13.75 20.90 -8.50
C HIS A 31 -12.25 21.07 -8.77
N VAL A 32 -11.60 21.92 -7.98
CA VAL A 32 -10.15 22.09 -8.03
C VAL A 32 -9.48 20.92 -7.33
N PHE A 33 -8.65 20.16 -8.06
CA PHE A 33 -8.01 18.94 -7.56
C PHE A 33 -7.19 19.12 -6.28
N THR A 34 -6.60 20.31 -6.09
CA THR A 34 -5.76 20.64 -4.92
C THR A 34 -6.53 21.26 -3.76
N GLN A 35 -7.85 21.40 -3.86
CA GLN A 35 -8.66 21.98 -2.80
C GLN A 35 -8.96 20.94 -1.71
N ASN A 36 -8.49 21.21 -0.49
CA ASN A 36 -8.72 20.36 0.67
C ASN A 36 -9.70 20.99 1.68
N GLU A 37 -10.22 22.19 1.42
CA GLU A 37 -11.26 22.78 2.27
C GLU A 37 -12.61 22.09 2.00
N PRO A 38 -13.18 21.37 2.98
CA PRO A 38 -14.42 20.65 2.79
C PRO A 38 -15.61 21.61 2.79
N LEU A 39 -16.47 21.53 1.78
CA LEU A 39 -17.73 22.30 1.76
C LEU A 39 -18.82 21.65 2.62
N ARG A 40 -18.69 20.35 2.92
CA ARG A 40 -19.64 19.51 3.68
C ARG A 40 -18.89 18.35 4.35
N GLY A 41 -19.50 17.75 5.37
CA GLY A 41 -18.99 16.54 6.03
C GLY A 41 -18.13 16.82 7.26
N GLY A 42 -17.41 15.80 7.74
CA GLY A 42 -16.52 15.84 8.90
C GLY A 42 -15.03 15.95 8.57
N ALA A 43 -14.19 15.81 9.60
CA ALA A 43 -12.73 15.96 9.52
C ALA A 43 -12.05 15.13 8.42
N LEU A 44 -12.56 13.93 8.14
CA LEU A 44 -12.07 13.05 7.06
C LEU A 44 -12.02 13.74 5.68
N TYR A 45 -12.92 14.68 5.39
CA TYR A 45 -12.94 15.36 4.10
C TYR A 45 -11.86 16.44 3.97
N ARG A 46 -11.14 16.77 5.06
CA ARG A 46 -9.96 17.65 5.04
C ARG A 46 -8.68 16.95 4.53
N LEU A 47 -8.70 15.62 4.36
CA LEU A 47 -7.57 14.86 3.78
C LEU A 47 -7.25 15.27 2.34
N GLY A 48 -8.26 15.72 1.59
CA GLY A 48 -8.13 15.86 0.15
C GLY A 48 -8.14 14.53 -0.61
N LEU A 49 -8.20 14.62 -1.93
CA LEU A 49 -8.39 13.46 -2.80
C LEU A 49 -7.21 12.50 -2.81
N VAL A 50 -5.99 13.04 -2.76
CA VAL A 50 -4.77 12.24 -2.80
C VAL A 50 -4.67 11.37 -1.56
N ASP A 51 -4.77 11.96 -0.36
CA ASP A 51 -4.57 11.21 0.89
C ASP A 51 -5.75 10.27 1.18
N GLN A 52 -6.97 10.58 0.72
CA GLN A 52 -8.08 9.62 0.68
C GLN A 52 -7.75 8.37 -0.14
N ALA A 53 -7.08 8.54 -1.29
CA ALA A 53 -6.60 7.38 -2.05
C ALA A 53 -5.52 6.65 -1.26
N LEU A 54 -4.57 7.36 -0.63
CA LEU A 54 -3.46 6.73 0.10
C LEU A 54 -3.94 5.86 1.27
N ILE A 55 -4.92 6.30 2.07
CA ILE A 55 -5.46 5.50 3.18
C ILE A 55 -6.11 4.20 2.68
N CYS A 56 -6.81 4.26 1.54
CA CYS A 56 -7.40 3.08 0.91
C CYS A 56 -6.32 2.09 0.43
N HIS A 57 -5.25 2.60 -0.17
CA HIS A 57 -4.12 1.75 -0.60
C HIS A 57 -3.35 1.16 0.60
N SER A 58 -3.25 1.89 1.72
CA SER A 58 -2.70 1.37 2.97
C SER A 58 -3.53 0.18 3.46
N GLY A 59 -4.87 0.33 3.51
CA GLY A 59 -5.78 -0.75 3.89
C GLY A 59 -5.65 -1.98 3.00
N TRP A 60 -5.62 -1.79 1.67
CA TRP A 60 -5.38 -2.87 0.72
C TRP A 60 -4.06 -3.60 0.98
N ALA A 61 -2.96 -2.85 1.14
CA ALA A 61 -1.64 -3.43 1.34
C ALA A 61 -1.59 -4.30 2.61
N LEU A 62 -2.09 -3.77 3.72
CA LEU A 62 -2.14 -4.49 4.99
C LEU A 62 -3.02 -5.74 4.91
N GLY A 63 -4.16 -5.67 4.23
CA GLY A 63 -5.06 -6.80 4.02
C GLY A 63 -4.42 -7.92 3.21
N VAL A 64 -3.77 -7.59 2.09
CA VAL A 64 -3.05 -8.56 1.25
C VAL A 64 -1.91 -9.22 2.03
N GLY A 65 -1.09 -8.44 2.72
CA GLY A 65 0.03 -8.95 3.51
C GLY A 65 -0.41 -9.92 4.61
N ARG A 66 -1.44 -9.55 5.39
CA ARG A 66 -1.99 -10.43 6.42
C ARG A 66 -2.52 -11.73 5.82
N ARG A 67 -3.30 -11.62 4.74
CA ARG A 67 -3.89 -12.80 4.10
C ARG A 67 -2.82 -13.76 3.59
N LEU A 68 -1.75 -13.26 2.96
CA LEU A 68 -0.62 -14.08 2.51
C LEU A 68 0.02 -14.88 3.65
N LEU A 69 0.26 -14.23 4.79
CA LEU A 69 0.85 -14.90 5.95
C LEU A 69 -0.10 -15.97 6.54
N ASP A 70 -1.41 -15.71 6.56
CA ASP A 70 -2.40 -16.67 7.04
C ASP A 70 -2.52 -17.89 6.10
N GLU A 71 -2.40 -17.68 4.79
CA GLU A 71 -2.29 -18.77 3.81
C GLU A 71 -1.07 -19.65 4.08
N LEU A 72 0.07 -19.04 4.41
CA LEU A 72 1.30 -19.76 4.71
C LEU A 72 1.19 -20.56 6.01
N ILE A 73 0.64 -19.97 7.08
CA ILE A 73 0.41 -20.66 8.36
C ILE A 73 -0.45 -21.91 8.12
N ARG A 74 -1.55 -21.78 7.38
CA ARG A 74 -2.42 -22.93 7.07
C ARG A 74 -1.70 -23.96 6.20
N HIS A 75 -0.94 -23.52 5.20
CA HIS A 75 -0.18 -24.40 4.32
C HIS A 75 0.84 -25.24 5.11
N ALA A 76 1.55 -24.61 6.06
CA ALA A 76 2.51 -25.27 6.93
C ALA A 76 1.80 -26.22 7.90
N GLY A 77 0.72 -25.78 8.56
CA GLY A 77 -0.06 -26.58 9.50
C GLY A 77 -0.68 -27.83 8.88
N ALA A 78 -1.20 -27.74 7.65
CA ALA A 78 -1.77 -28.88 6.93
C ALA A 78 -0.76 -29.99 6.59
N ARG A 79 0.55 -29.73 6.71
CA ARG A 79 1.63 -30.67 6.42
C ARG A 79 2.49 -31.00 7.64
N ALA A 80 2.12 -30.50 8.82
CA ALA A 80 2.84 -30.78 10.06
C ALA A 80 2.90 -32.29 10.34
N GLY A 81 4.06 -32.77 10.82
CA GLY A 81 4.27 -34.16 11.21
C GLY A 81 4.61 -35.14 10.07
N ARG A 82 4.80 -34.66 8.84
CA ARG A 82 5.34 -35.50 7.75
C ARG A 82 6.86 -35.29 7.64
N PRO A 83 7.67 -36.35 7.58
CA PRO A 83 9.12 -36.23 7.43
C PRO A 83 9.53 -35.37 6.22
N GLY A 84 10.48 -34.45 6.41
CA GLY A 84 11.03 -33.60 5.34
C GLY A 84 10.17 -32.40 4.94
N GLN A 85 9.26 -31.94 5.79
CA GLN A 85 8.42 -30.77 5.51
C GLN A 85 9.02 -29.46 6.01
N LEU A 86 8.62 -28.36 5.37
CA LEU A 86 9.00 -26.98 5.75
C LEU A 86 8.71 -26.65 7.21
N ALA A 87 7.63 -27.22 7.77
CA ALA A 87 7.20 -26.95 9.13
C ALA A 87 8.20 -27.40 10.22
N ASP A 88 9.14 -28.29 9.90
CA ASP A 88 10.16 -28.77 10.83
C ASP A 88 11.52 -28.09 10.60
N SER A 89 11.61 -27.11 9.70
CA SER A 89 12.86 -26.44 9.35
C SER A 89 13.08 -25.16 10.16
N ASP A 90 14.21 -25.07 10.87
CA ASP A 90 14.65 -23.85 11.57
C ASP A 90 14.76 -22.64 10.63
N ALA A 91 15.18 -22.87 9.38
CA ALA A 91 15.28 -21.83 8.36
C ALA A 91 13.89 -21.27 8.00
N PHE A 92 12.87 -22.14 7.91
CA PHE A 92 11.50 -21.71 7.68
C PHE A 92 10.95 -20.90 8.87
N HIS A 93 11.17 -21.36 10.10
CA HIS A 93 10.71 -20.65 11.30
C HIS A 93 11.36 -19.28 11.43
N THR A 94 12.68 -19.22 11.21
CA THR A 94 13.44 -17.96 11.22
C THR A 94 12.97 -17.01 10.12
N GLY A 95 12.77 -17.53 8.90
CA GLY A 95 12.25 -16.74 7.77
C GLY A 95 10.86 -16.19 8.08
N PHE A 96 9.96 -17.05 8.56
CA PHE A 96 8.60 -16.68 8.91
C PHE A 96 8.56 -15.62 10.01
N ALA A 97 9.33 -15.80 11.09
CA ALA A 97 9.41 -14.84 12.18
C ALA A 97 9.90 -13.46 11.70
N ARG A 98 10.91 -13.42 10.84
CA ARG A 98 11.41 -12.17 10.24
C ARG A 98 10.36 -11.50 9.36
N THR A 99 9.67 -12.27 8.52
CA THR A 99 8.62 -11.75 7.63
C THR A 99 7.41 -11.24 8.42
N GLU A 100 6.96 -11.96 9.45
CA GLU A 100 5.88 -11.52 10.34
C GLU A 100 6.27 -10.25 11.10
N ALA A 101 7.50 -10.15 11.59
CA ALA A 101 8.00 -8.94 12.25
C ALA A 101 8.04 -7.74 11.30
N ALA A 102 8.54 -7.92 10.07
CA ALA A 102 8.57 -6.87 9.05
C ALA A 102 7.15 -6.38 8.69
N PHE A 103 6.19 -7.31 8.51
CA PHE A 103 4.79 -6.98 8.26
C PHE A 103 4.18 -6.18 9.42
N ARG A 104 4.42 -6.61 10.67
CA ARG A 104 3.93 -5.91 11.87
C ARG A 104 4.53 -4.52 12.01
N ALA A 105 5.81 -4.34 11.71
CA ALA A 105 6.46 -3.02 11.69
C ALA A 105 5.82 -2.10 10.65
N ALA A 106 5.57 -2.60 9.44
CA ALA A 106 4.90 -1.83 8.40
C ALA A 106 3.46 -1.46 8.79
N LYS A 107 2.72 -2.40 9.40
CA LYS A 107 1.37 -2.15 9.94
C LYS A 107 1.40 -1.08 11.03
N ALA A 108 2.33 -1.17 11.98
CA ALA A 108 2.46 -0.20 13.06
C ALA A 108 2.73 1.21 12.51
N LEU A 109 3.67 1.34 11.57
CA LEU A 109 3.98 2.63 10.94
C LEU A 109 2.77 3.22 10.21
N VAL A 110 1.99 2.40 9.51
CA VAL A 110 0.76 2.85 8.84
C VAL A 110 -0.26 3.38 9.86
N HIS A 111 -0.50 2.64 10.94
CA HIS A 111 -1.43 3.10 11.98
C HIS A 111 -0.93 4.36 12.67
N GLU A 112 0.31 4.37 13.16
CA GLU A 112 0.92 5.55 13.81
C GLU A 112 0.78 6.81 12.96
N THR A 113 1.05 6.69 11.65
CA THR A 113 0.98 7.82 10.72
C THR A 113 -0.45 8.30 10.48
N TRP A 114 -1.41 7.38 10.36
CA TRP A 114 -2.82 7.76 10.14
C TRP A 114 -3.49 8.27 11.41
N ASP A 115 -3.12 7.74 12.58
CA ASP A 115 -3.60 8.20 13.88
C ASP A 115 -3.13 9.63 14.18
N ASP A 116 -1.89 9.97 13.80
CA ASP A 116 -1.35 11.34 13.89
C ASP A 116 -2.05 12.30 12.92
N ALA A 117 -2.30 11.84 11.68
CA ALA A 117 -3.07 12.62 10.71
C ALA A 117 -4.51 12.87 11.20
N GLU A 118 -5.19 11.85 11.70
CA GLU A 118 -6.54 11.94 12.25
C GLU A 118 -6.60 12.95 13.40
N HIS A 119 -5.67 12.89 14.36
CA HIS A 119 -5.61 13.86 15.46
C HIS A 119 -5.47 15.32 15.00
N THR A 120 -4.66 15.57 13.95
CA THR A 120 -4.54 16.92 13.39
C THR A 120 -5.85 17.39 12.75
N LEU A 121 -6.49 16.52 11.97
CA LEU A 121 -7.72 16.87 11.25
C LEU A 121 -8.91 17.04 12.18
N ASP A 122 -9.03 16.20 13.21
CA ASP A 122 -10.09 16.30 14.24
C ASP A 122 -9.99 17.58 15.05
N ALA A 123 -8.77 18.09 15.25
CA ALA A 123 -8.54 19.39 15.87
C ALA A 123 -8.81 20.58 14.91
N GLY A 124 -9.33 20.34 13.71
CA GLY A 124 -9.68 21.36 12.73
C GLY A 124 -8.48 21.97 12.01
N ARG A 125 -7.30 21.35 12.10
CA ARG A 125 -6.08 21.79 11.40
C ARG A 125 -5.90 21.04 10.08
N SER A 126 -5.01 21.56 9.24
CA SER A 126 -4.55 20.87 8.03
C SER A 126 -3.26 20.10 8.34
N LEU A 127 -3.03 19.00 7.61
CA LEU A 127 -1.77 18.27 7.67
C LEU A 127 -0.61 19.18 7.27
N ASP A 128 0.51 19.07 7.98
CA ASP A 128 1.74 19.71 7.55
C ASP A 128 2.51 18.83 6.55
N VAL A 129 3.57 19.41 5.96
CA VAL A 129 4.41 18.72 4.98
C VAL A 129 5.03 17.43 5.56
N ARG A 130 5.31 17.40 6.86
CA ARG A 130 5.92 16.24 7.51
C ARG A 130 4.92 15.10 7.62
N GLN A 131 3.69 15.39 8.03
CA GLN A 131 2.59 14.42 8.11
C GLN A 131 2.26 13.85 6.72
N GLU A 132 2.10 14.69 5.71
CA GLU A 132 1.88 14.26 4.31
C GLU A 132 3.03 13.36 3.81
N THR A 133 4.26 13.71 4.16
CA THR A 133 5.45 12.94 3.79
C THR A 133 5.48 11.58 4.50
N MET A 134 5.08 11.53 5.77
CA MET A 134 4.98 10.29 6.53
C MET A 134 3.91 9.36 5.97
N VAL A 135 2.73 9.88 5.61
CA VAL A 135 1.66 9.10 4.98
C VAL A 135 2.17 8.36 3.73
N ARG A 136 2.86 9.09 2.85
CA ARG A 136 3.43 8.54 1.63
C ARG A 136 4.58 7.57 1.93
N LEU A 137 5.41 7.83 2.93
CA LEU A 137 6.48 6.94 3.36
C LEU A 137 5.92 5.62 3.91
N ALA A 138 4.91 5.69 4.77
CA ALA A 138 4.25 4.54 5.38
C ALA A 138 3.61 3.64 4.32
N LEU A 139 2.90 4.22 3.34
CA LEU A 139 2.35 3.45 2.21
C LEU A 139 3.45 2.79 1.37
N ASN A 140 4.52 3.52 1.05
CA ASN A 140 5.64 2.97 0.27
C ASN A 140 6.35 1.83 1.01
N HIS A 141 6.52 1.97 2.33
CA HIS A 141 7.07 0.92 3.16
C HIS A 141 6.14 -0.30 3.20
N ALA A 142 4.85 -0.11 3.47
CA ALA A 142 3.86 -1.19 3.50
C ALA A 142 3.78 -1.93 2.16
N THR A 143 3.72 -1.22 1.03
CA THR A 143 3.68 -1.82 -0.31
C THR A 143 4.96 -2.59 -0.65
N SER A 144 6.12 -2.08 -0.24
CA SER A 144 7.39 -2.81 -0.41
C SER A 144 7.42 -4.07 0.46
N THR A 145 7.07 -3.95 1.74
CA THR A 145 7.01 -5.06 2.69
C THR A 145 6.07 -6.17 2.22
N ILE A 146 4.88 -5.84 1.71
CA ILE A 146 3.94 -6.89 1.25
C ILE A 146 4.47 -7.64 0.02
N ALA A 147 5.32 -7.02 -0.80
CA ALA A 147 5.98 -7.69 -1.92
C ALA A 147 7.14 -8.58 -1.46
N GLU A 148 7.73 -8.31 -0.29
CA GLU A 148 8.68 -9.24 0.33
C GLU A 148 7.95 -10.41 0.98
N VAL A 149 6.86 -10.12 1.69
CA VAL A 149 5.95 -11.13 2.25
C VAL A 149 5.44 -12.06 1.16
N SER A 150 4.96 -11.53 0.03
CA SER A 150 4.46 -12.34 -1.08
C SER A 150 5.54 -13.26 -1.66
N ARG A 151 6.76 -12.75 -1.85
CA ARG A 151 7.91 -13.56 -2.33
C ARG A 151 8.23 -14.69 -1.36
N PHE A 152 8.29 -14.41 -0.07
CA PHE A 152 8.55 -15.43 0.94
C PHE A 152 7.46 -16.49 0.95
N VAL A 153 6.18 -16.10 1.02
CA VAL A 153 5.04 -17.02 1.02
C VAL A 153 4.99 -17.87 -0.25
N TYR A 154 5.25 -17.27 -1.41
CA TYR A 154 5.29 -17.99 -2.68
C TYR A 154 6.41 -19.03 -2.70
N ALA A 155 7.62 -18.66 -2.28
CA ALA A 155 8.76 -19.58 -2.20
C ALA A 155 8.51 -20.73 -1.20
N SER A 156 7.97 -20.42 -0.02
CA SER A 156 7.66 -21.41 1.00
C SER A 156 6.48 -22.31 0.65
N GLY A 157 5.56 -21.87 -0.22
CA GLY A 157 4.42 -22.67 -0.66
C GLY A 157 4.76 -23.76 -1.69
N GLY A 158 6.00 -23.78 -2.20
CA GLY A 158 6.50 -24.76 -3.15
C GLY A 158 5.59 -24.94 -4.38
N THR A 159 5.42 -26.18 -4.83
CA THR A 159 4.59 -26.50 -6.01
C THR A 159 3.11 -26.15 -5.84
N SER A 160 2.60 -26.04 -4.60
CA SER A 160 1.22 -25.63 -4.38
C SER A 160 0.98 -24.15 -4.70
N ALA A 161 2.00 -23.31 -4.53
CA ALA A 161 1.95 -21.90 -4.89
C ALA A 161 2.04 -21.68 -6.41
N LEU A 162 2.38 -22.70 -7.20
CA LEU A 162 2.35 -22.63 -8.67
C LEU A 162 0.95 -22.86 -9.24
N ARG A 163 0.09 -23.57 -8.51
CA ARG A 163 -1.24 -23.97 -8.98
C ARG A 163 -2.22 -22.83 -8.84
N ASP A 164 -3.29 -22.89 -9.63
CA ASP A 164 -4.39 -21.94 -9.45
C ASP A 164 -4.94 -22.02 -8.01
N GLY A 165 -5.18 -20.85 -7.44
CA GLY A 165 -5.39 -20.69 -6.01
C GLY A 165 -5.04 -19.30 -5.50
N LEU A 166 -5.26 -19.10 -4.20
CA LEU A 166 -5.19 -17.78 -3.59
C LEU A 166 -3.76 -17.22 -3.54
N VAL A 167 -2.75 -18.06 -3.23
CA VAL A 167 -1.36 -17.61 -3.05
C VAL A 167 -0.79 -16.98 -4.32
N GLN A 168 -0.91 -17.66 -5.46
CA GLN A 168 -0.41 -17.13 -6.73
C GLN A 168 -1.16 -15.86 -7.18
N ARG A 169 -2.47 -15.79 -6.90
CA ARG A 169 -3.28 -14.59 -7.17
C ARG A 169 -2.80 -13.40 -6.33
N LEU A 170 -2.69 -13.56 -5.02
CA LEU A 170 -2.21 -12.52 -4.12
C LEU A 170 -0.76 -12.11 -4.43
N PHE A 171 0.09 -13.06 -4.84
CA PHE A 171 1.44 -12.76 -5.31
C PHE A 171 1.41 -11.82 -6.52
N ARG A 172 0.64 -12.16 -7.56
CA ARG A 172 0.49 -11.30 -8.75
C ARG A 172 -0.08 -9.93 -8.40
N ASP A 173 -1.10 -9.89 -7.54
CA ASP A 173 -1.75 -8.65 -7.11
C ASP A 173 -0.78 -7.74 -6.33
N ALA A 174 0.02 -8.28 -5.41
CA ALA A 174 1.03 -7.53 -4.66
C ALA A 174 2.11 -6.93 -5.60
N HIS A 175 2.56 -7.69 -6.59
CA HIS A 175 3.54 -7.21 -7.58
C HIS A 175 2.96 -6.26 -8.63
N ALA A 176 1.65 -6.30 -8.88
CA ALA A 176 0.97 -5.30 -9.70
C ALA A 176 0.80 -3.98 -8.91
N GLY A 177 0.31 -4.05 -7.66
CA GLY A 177 0.05 -2.85 -6.85
C GLY A 177 1.29 -2.11 -6.36
N THR A 178 2.45 -2.77 -6.26
CA THR A 178 3.73 -2.06 -6.00
C THR A 178 4.11 -1.08 -7.10
N ARG A 179 3.64 -1.30 -8.34
CA ARG A 179 3.95 -0.42 -9.48
C ARG A 179 3.05 0.82 -9.55
N THR A 180 1.88 0.78 -8.93
CA THR A 180 0.90 1.87 -8.96
C THR A 180 1.07 2.87 -7.81
N SER A 181 1.83 2.51 -6.76
CA SER A 181 2.12 3.43 -5.65
C SER A 181 2.95 4.64 -6.14
N PRO A 182 2.63 5.88 -5.73
CA PRO A 182 3.36 7.09 -6.14
C PRO A 182 4.86 6.94 -5.91
N ARG A 183 5.63 6.91 -7.01
CA ARG A 183 7.09 6.67 -7.11
C ARG A 183 7.85 6.82 -5.77
N ALA A 184 8.13 5.69 -5.12
CA ALA A 184 8.91 5.56 -3.89
C ALA A 184 10.19 6.43 -3.86
N ARG A 185 10.89 6.58 -5.00
CA ARG A 185 12.13 7.37 -5.10
C ARG A 185 11.99 8.87 -4.79
N ARG A 186 10.85 9.51 -5.09
CA ARG A 186 10.64 10.94 -4.78
C ARG A 186 10.21 11.14 -3.33
N CYS A 187 9.45 10.20 -2.79
CA CYS A 187 9.01 10.21 -1.40
C CYS A 187 10.17 9.98 -0.42
N SER A 188 11.10 9.08 -0.71
CA SER A 188 12.26 8.85 0.17
C SER A 188 13.20 10.06 0.25
N ARG A 189 13.33 10.83 -0.84
CA ARG A 189 14.14 12.07 -0.85
C ARG A 189 13.50 13.20 -0.06
N SER A 190 12.20 13.40 -0.22
CA SER A 190 11.43 14.41 0.55
C SER A 190 11.34 14.02 2.02
N ALA A 191 11.13 12.73 2.31
CA ALA A 191 11.24 12.17 3.65
C ALA A 191 12.61 12.51 4.24
N ALA A 192 13.73 12.09 3.64
CA ALA A 192 15.07 12.39 4.17
C ALA A 192 15.36 13.89 4.35
N ALA A 193 14.87 14.75 3.43
CA ALA A 193 15.04 16.19 3.52
C ALA A 193 14.21 16.87 4.63
N SER A 194 13.20 16.18 5.19
CA SER A 194 12.37 16.69 6.29
C SER A 194 12.92 16.39 7.69
N TRP A 195 14.07 15.70 7.79
CA TRP A 195 14.66 15.32 9.09
C TRP A 195 15.58 16.44 9.60
N PRO A 196 15.54 16.74 10.92
CA PRO A 196 16.44 17.72 11.51
C PRO A 196 17.91 17.34 11.25
N GLY A 197 18.67 18.26 10.63
CA GLY A 197 20.11 18.09 10.37
C GLY A 197 20.50 17.67 8.94
N TRP A 198 19.54 17.43 8.04
CA TRP A 198 19.82 17.20 6.61
C TRP A 198 19.86 18.51 5.82
N LEU A 199 20.80 18.64 4.88
CA LEU A 199 20.97 19.84 4.03
C LEU A 199 19.66 20.16 3.28
N PRO A 200 19.27 21.46 3.18
CA PRO A 200 18.03 21.83 2.52
C PRO A 200 18.11 21.41 1.05
N ALA A 201 17.26 20.46 0.65
CA ALA A 201 17.04 20.18 -0.76
C ALA A 201 16.58 21.47 -1.43
N SER A 202 17.27 21.86 -2.52
CA SER A 202 16.87 23.01 -3.33
C SER A 202 15.37 22.92 -3.64
N ARG A 203 14.67 24.04 -3.48
CA ARG A 203 13.20 24.18 -3.58
C ARG A 203 12.69 23.79 -4.99
N GLY A 204 12.72 22.51 -5.33
CA GLY A 204 11.95 21.94 -6.41
C GLY A 204 10.56 21.66 -5.86
N LYS A 205 9.66 22.65 -5.94
CA LYS A 205 8.25 22.48 -5.61
C LYS A 205 7.74 21.19 -6.27
N CYS A 206 7.19 20.27 -5.48
CA CYS A 206 6.25 19.30 -6.02
C CYS A 206 4.99 20.07 -6.40
N SER A 207 4.96 20.57 -7.64
CA SER A 207 3.72 20.94 -8.31
C SER A 207 3.07 19.66 -8.88
N PRO A 208 1.72 19.63 -9.00
CA PRO A 208 0.91 18.41 -9.15
C PRO A 208 1.35 17.47 -10.28
#